data_AF-Q1GWX6-F1
#
_entry.id   AF-Q1GWX6-F1
#
_cell.length_a   1.000
_cell.length_b   1.000
_cell.length_c   1.000
_cell.angle_alpha   90.00
_cell.angle_beta   90.00
_cell.angle_gamma   90.00
#
_symmetry.space_group_name_H-M   'P 1'
#
loop_
_entity.id
_entity.type
_entity.pdbx_description
1 polymer ?
#
loop_
_entity_poly.entity_id
_entity_poly.type
_entity_poly.pdbx_seq_one_letter_code
_entity_poly.pdbx_strand_id
1 'polypeptide(L)'
;MVVAAQDLVVRRRPDKFIGFATAACWSGLLLVPLAWTAPAVFHLSPGYDQLIQAFLFGCLYGIGAWANQACGFGTLAHLTGGRLGYLLTLAGWVIGASFISKVYRPQQIPEPSLLATSPLAAIAAWLAFAAVCWWSWPRLRLLRRRSRWRKMLLGRARMRPFEAMLIIGIGGGLLYACAGSWTYLGLLSSYASQLVMHDFAPISPLPALLGTAMMIGGGLFAAVRSASFRLRGTNWRQGSRHLVGGTIMGLATQLIPGGNGVIIVYGLPSFAPHALTAYFGMTLTLMLIFAATNYSRRA
;
A
#
# COMPACT_ATOMS: atom_id res chain seq x y z
N MET A 1 5.06 -2.88 5.64
CA MET A 1 4.32 -2.40 6.83
C MET A 1 4.54 -3.30 8.04
N VAL A 2 4.12 -4.57 8.03
CA VAL A 2 4.32 -5.52 9.16
C VAL A 2 5.77 -5.57 9.66
N VAL A 3 6.73 -5.80 8.75
CA VAL A 3 8.16 -5.80 9.09
C VAL A 3 8.65 -4.44 9.60
N ALA A 4 8.08 -3.33 9.11
CA ALA A 4 8.46 -1.99 9.58
C ALA A 4 7.99 -1.74 11.02
N ALA A 5 6.78 -2.19 11.37
CA ALA A 5 6.26 -2.15 12.73
C ALA A 5 7.11 -3.01 13.68
N GLN A 6 7.46 -4.23 13.26
CA GLN A 6 8.35 -5.10 14.04
C GLN A 6 9.73 -4.47 14.26
N ASP A 7 10.35 -3.92 13.22
CA ASP A 7 11.67 -3.29 13.33
C ASP A 7 11.64 -2.06 14.24
N LEU A 8 10.57 -1.27 14.21
CA LEU A 8 10.41 -0.11 15.08
C LEU A 8 10.29 -0.54 16.56
N VAL A 9 9.42 -1.50 16.86
CA VAL A 9 9.12 -1.88 18.24
C VAL A 9 10.19 -2.78 18.84
N VAL A 10 10.57 -3.83 18.11
CA VAL A 10 11.48 -4.87 18.61
C VAL A 10 12.93 -4.47 18.42
N ARG A 11 13.29 -3.91 17.26
CA ARG A 11 14.67 -3.58 16.90
C ARG A 11 15.04 -2.12 17.10
N ARG A 12 14.08 -1.25 17.47
CA ARG A 12 14.25 0.20 17.63
C ARG A 12 14.82 0.89 16.37
N ARG A 13 14.48 0.37 15.17
CA ARG A 13 14.95 0.90 13.89
C ARG A 13 13.79 1.51 13.08
N PRO A 14 13.63 2.84 13.06
CA PRO A 14 12.53 3.52 12.37
C PRO A 14 12.73 3.65 10.84
N ASP A 15 13.86 3.18 10.30
CA ASP A 15 14.30 3.45 8.92
C ASP A 15 13.24 3.18 7.84
N LYS A 16 12.47 2.11 8.01
CA LYS A 16 11.42 1.73 7.05
C LYS A 16 10.19 2.65 7.09
N PHE A 17 9.82 3.15 8.28
CA PHE A 17 8.75 4.13 8.41
C PHE A 17 9.17 5.49 7.89
N ILE A 18 10.40 5.91 8.16
CA ILE A 18 10.99 7.12 7.57
C ILE A 18 10.95 6.99 6.06
N GLY A 19 11.33 5.83 5.51
CA GLY A 19 11.24 5.56 4.08
C GLY A 19 9.82 5.69 3.51
N PHE A 20 8.79 5.14 4.18
CA PHE A 20 7.39 5.33 3.75
C PHE A 20 6.94 6.78 3.80
N ALA A 21 7.26 7.52 4.88
CA ALA A 21 6.93 8.93 5.02
C ALA A 21 7.60 9.77 3.92
N THR A 22 8.89 9.54 3.66
CA THR A 22 9.60 10.21 2.58
C THR A 22 9.04 9.87 1.22
N ALA A 23 8.67 8.60 0.96
CA ALA A 23 8.05 8.19 -0.29
C ALA A 23 6.71 8.89 -0.53
N ALA A 24 5.88 9.01 0.52
CA ALA A 24 4.64 9.75 0.46
C ALA A 24 4.88 11.26 0.18
N CYS A 25 5.88 11.87 0.83
CA CYS A 25 6.23 13.28 0.59
C CYS A 25 6.73 13.51 -0.84
N TRP A 26 7.58 12.62 -1.37
CA TRP A 26 8.06 12.70 -2.76
C TRP A 26 6.92 12.53 -3.78
N SER A 27 5.96 11.67 -3.46
CA SER A 27 4.74 11.53 -4.23
C SER A 27 3.93 12.83 -4.20
N GLY A 28 3.67 13.39 -3.02
CA GLY A 28 2.89 14.61 -2.83
C GLY A 28 3.52 15.83 -3.48
N LEU A 29 4.85 15.94 -3.42
CA LEU A 29 5.61 17.01 -4.08
C LEU A 29 5.37 17.07 -5.59
N LEU A 30 5.13 15.92 -6.23
CA LEU A 30 4.83 15.82 -7.66
C LEU A 30 3.32 15.88 -7.94
N LEU A 31 2.51 15.19 -7.14
CA LEU A 31 1.08 15.07 -7.36
C LEU A 31 0.33 16.39 -7.22
N VAL A 32 0.64 17.18 -6.18
CA VAL A 32 -0.05 18.45 -5.91
C VAL A 32 0.07 19.44 -7.08
N PRO A 33 1.27 19.77 -7.61
CA PRO A 33 1.38 20.69 -8.74
C PRO A 33 0.80 20.11 -10.03
N LEU A 34 0.94 18.80 -10.28
CA LEU A 34 0.37 18.16 -11.47
C LEU A 34 -1.16 18.17 -11.45
N ALA A 35 -1.78 17.96 -10.29
CA ALA A 35 -3.22 18.04 -10.15
C ALA A 35 -3.76 19.46 -10.38
N TRP A 36 -2.95 20.50 -10.13
CA TRP A 36 -3.31 21.89 -10.41
C TRP A 36 -3.11 22.29 -11.86
N THR A 37 -2.02 21.86 -12.49
CA THR A 37 -1.70 22.26 -13.87
C THR A 37 -2.44 21.44 -14.91
N ALA A 38 -2.77 20.18 -14.60
CA ALA A 38 -3.46 19.27 -15.51
C ALA A 38 -4.55 18.46 -14.78
N PRO A 39 -5.59 19.11 -14.23
CA PRO A 39 -6.66 18.46 -13.46
C PRO A 39 -7.50 17.48 -14.28
N ALA A 40 -7.45 17.56 -15.61
CA ALA A 40 -8.13 16.63 -16.51
C ALA A 40 -7.42 15.26 -16.60
N VAL A 41 -6.16 15.17 -16.17
CA VAL A 41 -5.32 13.97 -16.29
C VAL A 41 -4.86 13.46 -14.93
N PHE A 42 -4.55 14.37 -13.99
CA PHE A 42 -4.05 14.02 -12.67
C PHE A 42 -5.05 14.40 -11.59
N HIS A 43 -5.52 13.42 -10.84
CA HIS A 43 -6.45 13.62 -9.73
C HIS A 43 -5.76 13.39 -8.38
N LEU A 44 -6.23 14.12 -7.36
CA LEU A 44 -5.92 13.85 -5.96
C LEU A 44 -6.85 12.76 -5.43
N SER A 45 -6.40 12.02 -4.41
CA SER A 45 -7.24 11.00 -3.78
C SER A 45 -8.50 11.65 -3.20
N PRO A 46 -9.71 11.09 -3.44
CA PRO A 46 -10.91 11.55 -2.75
C PRO A 46 -10.74 11.37 -1.25
N GLY A 47 -11.30 12.29 -0.48
CA GLY A 47 -11.55 12.17 0.96
C GLY A 47 -12.80 11.35 1.24
N TYR A 48 -12.89 10.84 2.46
CA TYR A 48 -14.08 10.19 2.98
C TYR A 48 -14.19 10.57 4.47
N ASP A 49 -15.38 10.98 4.89
CA ASP A 49 -15.60 11.55 6.22
C ASP A 49 -15.79 10.51 7.33
N GLN A 50 -15.83 9.22 6.98
CA GLN A 50 -16.00 8.14 7.96
C GLN A 50 -14.68 7.80 8.68
N LEU A 51 -14.13 8.76 9.43
CA LEU A 51 -12.84 8.66 10.13
C LEU A 51 -12.80 7.52 11.16
N ILE A 52 -13.85 7.38 11.96
CA ILE A 52 -13.95 6.33 12.98
C ILE A 52 -13.98 4.96 12.31
N GLN A 53 -14.77 4.83 11.24
CA GLN A 53 -14.82 3.61 10.42
C GLN A 53 -13.42 3.30 9.86
N ALA A 54 -12.77 4.28 9.24
CA ALA A 54 -11.44 4.13 8.67
C ALA A 54 -10.41 3.71 9.73
N PHE A 55 -10.47 4.27 10.94
CA PHE A 55 -9.61 3.87 12.06
C PHE A 55 -9.87 2.44 12.51
N LEU A 56 -11.13 2.07 12.81
CA LEU A 56 -11.50 0.74 13.30
C LEU A 56 -11.16 -0.36 12.30
N PHE A 57 -11.51 -0.16 11.03
CA PHE A 57 -11.16 -1.11 9.99
C PHE A 57 -9.68 -1.05 9.64
N GLY A 58 -9.01 0.08 9.81
CA GLY A 58 -7.55 0.17 9.79
C GLY A 58 -6.92 -0.74 10.83
N CYS A 59 -7.41 -0.73 12.07
CA CYS A 59 -6.98 -1.64 13.12
C CYS A 59 -7.22 -3.11 12.70
N LEU A 60 -8.42 -3.42 12.19
CA LEU A 60 -8.77 -4.75 11.71
C LEU A 60 -7.83 -5.23 10.58
N TYR A 61 -7.52 -4.36 9.62
CA TYR A 61 -6.54 -4.65 8.57
C TYR A 61 -5.15 -4.92 9.15
N GLY A 62 -4.74 -4.18 10.19
CA GLY A 62 -3.51 -4.43 10.94
C GLY A 62 -3.45 -5.84 11.53
N ILE A 63 -4.54 -6.31 12.15
CA ILE A 63 -4.68 -7.68 12.67
C ILE A 63 -4.56 -8.70 11.53
N GLY A 64 -5.29 -8.49 10.43
CA GLY A 64 -5.24 -9.36 9.26
C GLY A 64 -3.84 -9.45 8.65
N ALA A 65 -3.15 -8.31 8.53
CA ALA A 65 -1.78 -8.24 8.03
C ALA A 65 -0.78 -8.94 8.96
N TRP A 66 -0.98 -8.86 10.29
CA TRP A 66 -0.21 -9.64 11.24
C TRP A 66 -0.48 -11.14 11.11
N ALA A 67 -1.73 -11.56 11.04
CA ALA A 67 -2.09 -12.98 10.88
C ALA A 67 -1.50 -13.56 9.58
N ASN A 68 -1.61 -12.82 8.48
CA ASN A 68 -1.05 -13.15 7.18
C ASN A 68 0.48 -13.05 7.12
N GLN A 69 1.12 -12.39 8.10
CA GLN A 69 2.56 -12.07 8.12
C GLN A 69 3.03 -11.15 6.98
N ALA A 70 2.11 -10.57 6.21
CA ALA A 70 2.42 -9.62 5.15
C ALA A 70 1.25 -8.65 4.93
N CYS A 71 1.56 -7.43 4.51
CA CYS A 71 0.56 -6.52 3.94
C CYS A 71 0.34 -6.84 2.44
N GLY A 72 -0.44 -6.03 1.72
CA GLY A 72 -0.71 -6.24 0.30
C GLY A 72 0.57 -6.34 -0.55
N PHE A 73 1.40 -5.31 -0.56
CA PHE A 73 2.68 -5.36 -1.28
C PHE A 73 3.61 -6.51 -0.83
N GLY A 74 3.59 -6.86 0.47
CA GLY A 74 4.37 -7.98 0.98
C GLY A 74 3.85 -9.33 0.50
N THR A 75 2.54 -9.48 0.38
CA THR A 75 1.87 -10.67 -0.15
C THR A 75 2.29 -10.91 -1.59
N LEU A 76 2.26 -9.86 -2.42
CA LEU A 76 2.76 -9.95 -3.79
C LEU A 76 4.24 -10.33 -3.84
N ALA A 77 5.10 -9.68 -3.06
CA ALA A 77 6.54 -9.98 -3.05
C ALA A 77 6.83 -11.43 -2.65
N HIS A 78 6.03 -12.02 -1.76
CA HIS A 78 6.15 -13.42 -1.39
C HIS A 78 5.62 -14.37 -2.46
N LEU A 79 4.50 -14.03 -3.11
CA LEU A 79 3.92 -14.78 -4.21
C LEU A 79 4.88 -14.85 -5.40
N THR A 80 5.39 -13.69 -5.85
CA THR A 80 6.34 -13.65 -6.98
C THR A 80 7.69 -14.27 -6.62
N GLY A 81 8.02 -14.38 -5.33
CA GLY A 81 9.16 -15.16 -4.83
C GLY A 81 8.95 -16.68 -4.80
N GLY A 82 7.76 -17.18 -5.17
CA GLY A 82 7.45 -18.62 -5.25
C GLY A 82 6.79 -19.21 -4.00
N ARG A 83 6.36 -18.40 -3.02
CA ARG A 83 5.66 -18.91 -1.83
C ARG A 83 4.17 -19.04 -2.09
N LEU A 84 3.74 -20.23 -2.50
CA LEU A 84 2.36 -20.51 -2.93
C LEU A 84 1.33 -20.36 -1.79
N GLY A 85 1.75 -20.44 -0.53
CA GLY A 85 0.85 -20.24 0.62
C GLY A 85 0.11 -18.90 0.63
N TYR A 86 0.68 -17.87 0.02
CA TYR A 86 0.03 -16.56 -0.09
C TYR A 86 -1.08 -16.51 -1.14
N LEU A 87 -1.28 -17.58 -1.95
CA LEU A 87 -2.47 -17.70 -2.80
C LEU A 87 -3.72 -17.84 -1.95
N LEU A 88 -3.61 -18.50 -0.78
CA LEU A 88 -4.70 -18.57 0.19
C LEU A 88 -5.03 -17.19 0.77
N THR A 89 -4.06 -16.27 0.86
CA THR A 89 -4.34 -14.87 1.19
C THR A 89 -5.25 -14.22 0.15
N LEU A 90 -5.00 -14.47 -1.15
CA LEU A 90 -5.84 -13.93 -2.22
C LEU A 90 -7.25 -14.53 -2.19
N ALA A 91 -7.34 -15.85 -2.01
CA ALA A 91 -8.63 -16.52 -1.85
C ALA A 91 -9.41 -15.98 -0.65
N GLY A 92 -8.75 -15.85 0.50
CA GLY A 92 -9.33 -15.25 1.70
C GLY A 92 -9.78 -13.81 1.45
N TRP A 93 -8.95 -13.01 0.79
CA TRP A 93 -9.29 -11.63 0.45
C TRP A 93 -10.58 -11.54 -0.35
N VAL A 94 -10.74 -12.37 -1.38
CA VAL A 94 -11.98 -12.44 -2.17
C VAL A 94 -13.15 -12.83 -1.28
N ILE A 95 -13.01 -13.87 -0.44
CA ILE A 95 -14.06 -14.30 0.50
C ILE A 95 -14.49 -13.15 1.40
N GLY A 96 -13.54 -12.45 2.03
CA GLY A 96 -13.82 -11.35 2.95
C GLY A 96 -14.45 -10.14 2.26
N ALA A 97 -13.94 -9.77 1.09
CA ALA A 97 -14.47 -8.67 0.30
C ALA A 97 -15.88 -8.98 -0.23
N SER A 98 -16.13 -10.17 -0.76
CA SER A 98 -17.45 -10.60 -1.21
C SER A 98 -18.45 -10.68 -0.06
N PHE A 99 -18.04 -11.23 1.09
CA PHE A 99 -18.90 -11.35 2.27
C PHE A 99 -19.37 -9.98 2.76
N ILE A 100 -18.44 -9.05 2.97
CA ILE A 100 -18.83 -7.73 3.48
C ILE A 100 -19.65 -6.95 2.47
N SER A 101 -19.34 -7.06 1.18
CA SER A 101 -20.16 -6.44 0.14
C SER A 101 -21.62 -6.93 0.25
N LYS A 102 -21.86 -8.24 0.45
CA LYS A 102 -23.23 -8.78 0.67
C LYS A 102 -23.93 -8.18 1.88
N VAL A 103 -23.22 -8.11 3.00
CA VAL A 103 -23.82 -7.82 4.32
C VAL A 103 -24.01 -6.33 4.53
N TYR A 104 -23.05 -5.52 4.11
CA TYR A 104 -23.01 -4.10 4.38
C TYR A 104 -22.50 -3.31 3.18
N ARG A 105 -23.34 -2.42 2.68
CA ARG A 105 -22.98 -1.48 1.62
C ARG A 105 -22.65 -0.12 2.26
N PRO A 106 -21.38 0.20 2.50
CA PRO A 106 -21.04 1.56 2.92
C PRO A 106 -21.40 2.51 1.77
N GLN A 107 -22.26 3.49 2.04
CA GLN A 107 -22.46 4.60 1.11
C GLN A 107 -21.22 5.49 1.18
N GLN A 108 -20.26 5.21 0.30
CA GLN A 108 -19.02 5.98 0.20
C GLN A 108 -19.33 7.24 -0.61
N ILE A 109 -19.60 8.35 0.08
CA ILE A 109 -19.76 9.66 -0.56
C ILE A 109 -18.35 10.24 -0.73
N PRO A 110 -17.84 10.37 -1.97
CA PRO A 110 -16.52 10.93 -2.20
C PRO A 110 -16.55 12.41 -1.86
N GLU A 111 -15.64 12.83 -0.98
CA GLU A 111 -15.44 14.23 -0.67
C GLU A 111 -14.15 14.74 -1.31
N PRO A 112 -14.07 16.03 -1.67
CA PRO A 112 -12.82 16.62 -2.12
C PRO A 112 -11.77 16.51 -1.01
N SER A 113 -10.53 16.20 -1.37
CA SER A 113 -9.41 16.20 -0.42
C SER A 113 -9.21 17.59 0.20
N LEU A 114 -8.63 17.65 1.41
CA LEU A 114 -8.29 18.92 2.07
C LEU A 114 -7.42 19.85 1.20
N LEU A 115 -6.61 19.25 0.31
CA LEU A 115 -5.74 19.99 -0.61
C LEU A 115 -6.48 20.48 -1.86
N ALA A 116 -7.62 19.85 -2.19
CA ALA A 116 -8.50 20.33 -3.24
C ALA A 116 -9.42 21.47 -2.76
N THR A 117 -9.78 21.50 -1.48
CA THR A 117 -10.68 22.52 -0.92
C THR A 117 -9.99 23.81 -0.48
N SER A 118 -8.75 23.73 0.02
CA SER A 118 -8.01 24.90 0.52
C SER A 118 -6.68 25.09 -0.22
N PRO A 119 -6.57 26.12 -1.09
CA PRO A 119 -5.30 26.45 -1.76
C PRO A 119 -4.17 26.77 -0.78
N LEU A 120 -4.48 27.43 0.34
CA LEU A 120 -3.50 27.73 1.38
C LEU A 120 -2.97 26.46 2.05
N ALA A 121 -3.86 25.52 2.38
CA ALA A 121 -3.48 24.23 2.96
C ALA A 121 -2.62 23.42 1.98
N ALA A 122 -2.93 23.47 0.70
CA ALA A 122 -2.15 22.81 -0.34
C ALA A 122 -0.75 23.42 -0.53
N ILE A 123 -0.61 24.74 -0.52
CA ILE A 123 0.71 25.40 -0.55
C ILE A 123 1.52 25.01 0.70
N ALA A 124 0.90 25.08 1.88
CA ALA A 124 1.56 24.72 3.14
C ALA A 124 2.01 23.25 3.16
N ALA A 125 1.13 22.32 2.73
CA ALA A 125 1.44 20.91 2.60
C ALA A 125 2.57 20.66 1.59
N TRP A 126 2.54 21.35 0.45
CA TRP A 126 3.56 21.24 -0.58
C TRP A 126 4.93 21.75 -0.10
N LEU A 127 4.97 22.87 0.63
CA LEU A 127 6.19 23.37 1.27
C LEU A 127 6.72 22.40 2.33
N ALA A 128 5.84 21.78 3.12
CA ALA A 128 6.22 20.75 4.08
C ALA A 128 6.81 19.51 3.38
N PHE A 129 6.20 19.05 2.29
CA PHE A 129 6.74 17.99 1.45
C PHE A 129 8.10 18.36 0.87
N ALA A 130 8.26 19.58 0.36
CA ALA A 130 9.52 20.09 -0.16
C ALA A 130 10.62 20.09 0.91
N ALA A 131 10.31 20.49 2.14
CA ALA A 131 11.24 20.46 3.27
C ALA A 131 11.70 19.03 3.61
N VAL A 132 10.77 18.06 3.65
CA VAL A 132 11.11 16.65 3.89
C VAL A 132 11.93 16.07 2.73
N CYS A 133 11.57 16.40 1.48
CA CYS A 133 12.31 16.00 0.30
C CYS A 133 13.73 16.58 0.31
N TRP A 134 13.89 17.86 0.67
CA TRP A 134 15.19 18.52 0.85
C TRP A 134 16.05 17.84 1.92
N TRP A 135 15.46 17.56 3.09
CA TRP A 135 16.16 16.83 4.16
C TRP A 135 16.59 15.42 3.72
N SER A 136 15.78 14.75 2.89
CA SER A 136 16.08 13.42 2.35
C SER A 136 17.08 13.44 1.18
N TRP A 137 17.33 14.61 0.57
CA TRP A 137 18.14 14.79 -0.64
C TRP A 137 19.59 14.29 -0.55
N PRO A 138 20.33 14.46 0.57
CA PRO A 138 21.67 13.90 0.69
C PRO A 138 21.71 12.37 0.54
N ARG A 139 20.63 11.69 0.95
CA ARG A 139 20.49 10.22 0.81
C ARG A 139 20.27 9.82 -0.66
N LEU A 140 19.76 10.72 -1.50
CA LEU A 140 19.61 10.55 -2.95
C LEU A 140 20.92 10.73 -3.72
N ARG A 141 21.87 11.53 -3.21
CA ARG A 141 23.19 11.74 -3.86
C ARG A 141 23.97 10.43 -4.04
N LEU A 142 23.73 9.48 -3.15
CA LEU A 142 24.25 8.12 -3.21
C LEU A 142 23.76 7.34 -4.44
N LEU A 143 22.51 7.57 -4.88
CA LEU A 143 22.01 7.01 -6.12
C LEU A 143 22.73 7.67 -7.30
N ARG A 144 22.87 9.00 -7.32
CA ARG A 144 23.41 9.82 -8.43
C ARG A 144 24.80 9.44 -8.97
N ARG A 145 25.56 8.55 -8.31
CA ARG A 145 26.75 7.93 -8.91
C ARG A 145 26.31 7.03 -10.09
N ARG A 146 26.51 7.50 -11.32
CA ARG A 146 26.24 6.78 -12.59
C ARG A 146 26.72 5.32 -12.59
N SER A 147 27.85 5.05 -11.93
CA SER A 147 28.38 3.69 -11.73
C SER A 147 27.46 2.78 -10.91
N ARG A 148 26.79 3.29 -9.86
CA ARG A 148 25.86 2.49 -9.04
C ARG A 148 24.52 2.28 -9.76
N TRP A 149 23.93 3.30 -10.35
CA TRP A 149 22.70 3.15 -11.15
C TRP A 149 22.88 2.08 -12.23
N ARG A 150 24.01 2.13 -12.96
CA ARG A 150 24.33 1.11 -13.96
C ARG A 150 24.47 -0.28 -13.35
N LYS A 151 25.18 -0.41 -12.21
CA LYS A 151 25.28 -1.69 -11.47
C LYS A 151 23.91 -2.19 -10.99
N MET A 152 23.00 -1.31 -10.59
CA MET A 152 21.64 -1.65 -10.15
C MET A 152 20.77 -2.12 -11.32
N LEU A 153 20.79 -1.38 -12.45
CA LEU A 153 20.11 -1.76 -13.69
C LEU A 153 20.68 -3.05 -14.30
N LEU A 154 21.97 -3.33 -14.08
CA LEU A 154 22.64 -4.58 -14.44
C LEU A 154 22.41 -5.70 -13.41
N GLY A 155 21.70 -5.46 -12.30
CA GLY A 155 21.39 -6.47 -11.29
C GLY A 155 22.60 -6.86 -10.42
N ARG A 156 23.71 -6.12 -10.54
CA ARG A 156 24.97 -6.32 -9.80
C ARG A 156 24.99 -5.57 -8.46
N ALA A 157 23.93 -4.83 -8.14
CA ALA A 157 23.77 -4.13 -6.86
C ALA A 157 22.33 -4.29 -6.35
N ARG A 158 22.18 -4.60 -5.05
CA ARG A 158 20.86 -4.66 -4.41
C ARG A 158 20.34 -3.25 -4.13
N MET A 159 19.07 -3.01 -4.47
CA MET A 159 18.37 -1.77 -4.11
C MET A 159 18.31 -1.62 -2.60
N ARG A 160 18.64 -0.43 -2.10
CA ARG A 160 18.42 -0.10 -0.70
C ARG A 160 16.91 0.10 -0.46
N PRO A 161 16.39 -0.21 0.73
CA PRO A 161 14.96 -0.04 1.03
C PRO A 161 14.42 1.36 0.73
N PHE A 162 15.22 2.39 1.03
CA PHE A 162 14.89 3.79 0.72
C PHE A 162 14.73 4.05 -0.79
N GLU A 163 15.59 3.47 -1.62
CA GLU A 163 15.55 3.62 -3.09
C GLU A 163 14.28 2.97 -3.66
N ALA A 164 13.96 1.76 -3.21
CA ALA A 164 12.75 1.07 -3.60
C ALA A 164 11.49 1.84 -3.18
N MET A 165 11.47 2.40 -1.97
CA MET A 165 10.34 3.18 -1.47
C MET A 165 10.12 4.46 -2.29
N LEU A 166 11.18 5.15 -2.71
CA LEU A 166 11.07 6.31 -3.60
C LEU A 166 10.49 5.97 -4.96
N ILE A 167 10.99 4.90 -5.61
CA ILE A 167 10.48 4.44 -6.90
C ILE A 167 9.00 4.08 -6.78
N ILE A 168 8.63 3.37 -5.70
CA ILE A 168 7.23 3.00 -5.43
C ILE A 168 6.36 4.23 -5.13
N GLY A 169 6.85 5.20 -4.36
CA GLY A 169 6.10 6.40 -3.99
C GLY A 169 5.85 7.33 -5.18
N ILE A 170 6.91 7.64 -5.94
CA ILE A 170 6.83 8.51 -7.13
C ILE A 170 6.07 7.80 -8.25
N GLY A 171 6.52 6.60 -8.65
CA GLY A 171 5.92 5.88 -9.77
C GLY A 171 4.50 5.40 -9.45
N GLY A 172 4.29 4.86 -8.25
CA GLY A 172 2.98 4.37 -7.83
C GLY A 172 1.97 5.49 -7.62
N GLY A 173 2.39 6.62 -7.03
CA GLY A 173 1.52 7.79 -6.87
C GLY A 173 1.13 8.41 -8.20
N LEU A 174 2.09 8.59 -9.12
CA LEU A 174 1.81 9.11 -10.46
C LEU A 174 0.84 8.21 -11.23
N LEU A 175 1.05 6.89 -11.17
CA LEU A 175 0.12 5.92 -11.77
C LEU A 175 -1.28 6.01 -11.15
N TYR A 176 -1.39 6.22 -9.83
CA TYR A 176 -2.69 6.41 -9.19
C TYR A 176 -3.39 7.68 -9.64
N ALA A 177 -2.66 8.79 -9.78
CA ALA A 177 -3.24 10.05 -10.24
C ALA A 177 -3.72 10.01 -11.69
N CYS A 178 -3.04 9.27 -12.58
CA CYS A 178 -3.43 9.17 -13.98
C CYS A 178 -4.45 8.06 -14.26
N ALA A 179 -4.24 6.88 -13.71
CA ALA A 179 -4.95 5.66 -14.10
C ALA A 179 -5.89 5.13 -13.00
N GLY A 180 -5.96 5.80 -11.84
CA GLY A 180 -6.77 5.35 -10.72
C GLY A 180 -6.25 4.06 -10.10
N SER A 181 -7.16 3.17 -9.68
CA SER A 181 -6.81 1.94 -8.97
C SER A 181 -6.13 0.90 -9.86
N TRP A 182 -4.80 0.95 -9.96
CA TRP A 182 -3.99 0.03 -10.76
C TRP A 182 -3.51 -1.23 -10.01
N THR A 183 -3.66 -1.28 -8.68
CA THR A 183 -3.16 -2.41 -7.89
C THR A 183 -4.04 -3.65 -7.99
N TYR A 184 -3.39 -4.82 -7.92
CA TYR A 184 -4.05 -6.12 -7.97
C TYR A 184 -5.14 -6.31 -6.89
N LEU A 185 -4.96 -5.73 -5.70
CA LEU A 185 -5.94 -5.81 -4.61
C LEU A 185 -7.17 -4.94 -4.84
N GLY A 186 -7.00 -3.79 -5.49
CA GLY A 186 -8.12 -2.95 -5.89
C GLY A 186 -9.00 -3.68 -6.91
N LEU A 187 -8.37 -4.27 -7.92
CA LEU A 187 -9.03 -5.15 -8.89
C LEU A 187 -9.72 -6.34 -8.25
N LEU A 188 -9.03 -7.04 -7.35
CA LEU A 188 -9.57 -8.21 -6.67
C LEU A 188 -10.80 -7.86 -5.82
N SER A 189 -10.75 -6.74 -5.09
CA SER A 189 -11.87 -6.28 -4.26
C SER A 189 -13.05 -5.82 -5.11
N SER A 190 -12.76 -5.13 -6.22
CA SER A 190 -13.78 -4.71 -7.17
C SER A 190 -14.50 -5.92 -7.79
N TYR A 191 -13.77 -6.88 -8.35
CA TYR A 191 -14.38 -8.10 -8.90
C TYR A 191 -15.08 -8.94 -7.84
N ALA A 192 -14.55 -9.02 -6.61
CA ALA A 192 -15.19 -9.70 -5.49
C ALA A 192 -16.57 -9.09 -5.16
N SER A 193 -16.71 -7.76 -5.26
CA SER A 193 -18.00 -7.08 -5.09
C SER A 193 -18.95 -7.32 -6.26
N GLN A 194 -18.45 -7.30 -7.51
CA GLN A 194 -19.27 -7.54 -8.71
C GLN A 194 -19.82 -8.96 -8.78
N LEU A 195 -19.01 -9.97 -8.42
CA LEU A 195 -19.42 -11.38 -8.33
C LEU A 195 -20.66 -11.59 -7.46
N VAL A 196 -20.84 -10.71 -6.48
CA VAL A 196 -21.91 -10.77 -5.50
C VAL A 196 -23.11 -9.94 -5.92
N MET A 197 -22.85 -8.73 -6.43
CA MET A 197 -23.89 -7.75 -6.68
C MET A 197 -24.56 -7.94 -8.03
N HIS A 198 -23.97 -8.72 -8.93
CA HIS A 198 -24.38 -8.83 -10.35
C HIS A 198 -24.40 -7.47 -11.08
N ASP A 199 -23.85 -6.42 -10.48
CA ASP A 199 -23.63 -5.10 -11.09
C ASP A 199 -22.30 -5.12 -11.84
N PHE A 200 -22.35 -5.51 -13.11
CA PHE A 200 -21.22 -5.38 -14.03
C PHE A 200 -21.15 -3.95 -14.56
N ALA A 201 -20.95 -2.98 -13.68
CA ALA A 201 -20.63 -1.63 -14.11
C ALA A 201 -19.31 -1.67 -14.90
N PRO A 202 -19.23 -0.99 -16.07
CA PRO A 202 -18.05 -0.99 -16.92
C PRO A 202 -16.96 -0.14 -16.27
N ILE A 203 -16.22 -0.73 -15.34
CA ILE A 203 -14.90 -0.23 -14.98
C ILE A 203 -14.08 -0.36 -16.25
N SER A 204 -13.46 0.72 -16.73
CA SER A 204 -12.49 0.64 -17.83
C SER A 204 -11.38 -0.34 -17.38
N PRO A 205 -11.44 -1.61 -17.80
CA PRO A 205 -10.71 -2.66 -17.09
C PRO A 205 -9.24 -2.63 -17.50
N LEU A 206 -8.92 -1.93 -18.60
CA LEU A 206 -7.63 -1.98 -19.24
C LEU A 206 -6.51 -1.36 -18.40
N PRO A 207 -6.60 -0.12 -17.87
CA PRO A 207 -5.50 0.46 -17.10
C PRO A 207 -5.24 -0.30 -15.80
N ALA A 208 -6.31 -0.74 -15.12
CA ALA A 208 -6.19 -1.53 -13.90
C ALA A 208 -5.55 -2.90 -14.18
N LEU A 209 -6.03 -3.60 -15.22
CA LEU A 209 -5.56 -4.94 -15.59
C LEU A 209 -4.11 -4.90 -16.08
N LEU A 210 -3.76 -3.93 -16.92
CA LEU A 210 -2.38 -3.68 -17.35
C LEU A 210 -1.49 -3.34 -16.14
N GLY A 211 -1.94 -2.44 -15.26
CA GLY A 211 -1.21 -2.08 -14.04
C GLY A 211 -0.92 -3.30 -13.15
N THR A 212 -1.93 -4.15 -12.96
CA THR A 212 -1.80 -5.40 -12.19
C THR A 212 -0.89 -6.42 -12.88
N ALA A 213 -1.05 -6.62 -14.19
CA ALA A 213 -0.20 -7.50 -14.98
C ALA A 213 1.27 -7.05 -14.94
N MET A 214 1.53 -5.75 -15.08
CA MET A 214 2.87 -5.16 -14.98
C MET A 214 3.44 -5.26 -13.56
N MET A 215 2.60 -5.13 -12.53
CA MET A 215 3.00 -5.28 -11.13
C MET A 215 3.41 -6.73 -10.81
N ILE A 216 2.62 -7.71 -11.26
CA ILE A 216 2.94 -9.14 -11.12
C ILE A 216 4.18 -9.50 -11.95
N GLY A 217 4.22 -9.07 -13.21
CA GLY A 217 5.32 -9.30 -14.14
C GLY A 217 6.63 -8.69 -13.63
N GLY A 218 6.60 -7.46 -13.12
CA GLY A 218 7.75 -6.80 -12.50
C GLY A 218 8.22 -7.52 -11.23
N GLY A 219 7.29 -8.00 -10.40
CA GLY A 219 7.63 -8.80 -9.22
C GLY A 219 8.25 -10.16 -9.58
N LEU A 220 7.76 -10.82 -10.63
CA LEU A 220 8.32 -12.09 -11.13
C LEU A 220 9.70 -11.86 -11.78
N PHE A 221 9.83 -10.84 -12.62
CA PHE A 221 11.10 -10.43 -13.21
C PHE A 221 12.15 -10.14 -12.12
N ALA A 222 11.77 -9.42 -11.06
CA ALA A 222 12.66 -9.17 -9.93
C ALA A 222 13.06 -10.46 -9.19
N ALA A 223 12.14 -11.39 -8.99
CA ALA A 223 12.41 -12.66 -8.31
C ALA A 223 13.33 -13.58 -9.12
N VAL A 224 13.10 -13.69 -10.43
CA VAL A 224 13.95 -14.45 -11.36
C VAL A 224 15.34 -13.82 -11.41
N ARG A 225 15.41 -12.51 -11.62
CA ARG A 225 16.67 -11.78 -11.72
C ARG A 225 17.51 -11.83 -10.45
N SER A 226 16.88 -11.83 -9.27
CA SER A 226 17.59 -11.92 -8.00
C SER A 226 17.90 -13.37 -7.57
N ALA A 227 17.60 -14.35 -8.42
CA ALA A 227 17.70 -15.79 -8.12
C ALA A 227 17.00 -16.18 -6.80
N SER A 228 15.98 -15.41 -6.42
CA SER A 228 15.25 -15.61 -5.17
C SER A 228 14.00 -16.45 -5.36
N PHE A 229 13.60 -16.73 -6.61
CA PHE A 229 12.45 -17.56 -6.91
C PHE A 229 12.68 -18.99 -6.43
N ARG A 230 11.88 -19.42 -5.47
CA ARG A 230 11.86 -20.81 -4.99
C ARG A 230 10.43 -21.21 -4.72
N LEU A 231 9.94 -22.17 -5.49
CA LEU A 231 8.64 -22.79 -5.26
C LEU A 231 8.64 -23.45 -3.88
N ARG A 232 7.79 -22.93 -3.01
CA ARG A 232 7.58 -23.43 -1.66
C ARG A 232 6.08 -23.61 -1.44
N GLY A 233 5.69 -24.84 -1.15
CA GLY A 233 4.36 -25.16 -0.66
C GLY A 233 4.10 -24.54 0.70
N THR A 234 2.87 -24.72 1.19
CA THR A 234 2.46 -24.27 2.52
C THR A 234 2.00 -25.45 3.35
N ASN A 235 2.26 -25.40 4.65
CA ASN A 235 1.69 -26.35 5.59
C ASN A 235 0.28 -25.89 5.98
N TRP A 236 -0.62 -26.80 6.33
CA TRP A 236 -2.02 -26.51 6.68
C TRP A 236 -2.18 -25.37 7.71
N ARG A 237 -1.37 -25.39 8.77
CA ARG A 237 -1.37 -24.34 9.80
C ARG A 237 -0.92 -22.97 9.28
N GLN A 238 -0.02 -22.91 8.31
CA GLN A 238 0.39 -21.65 7.69
C GLN A 238 -0.65 -21.19 6.68
N GLY A 239 -1.19 -22.12 5.88
CA GLY A 239 -2.23 -21.84 4.90
C GLY A 239 -3.50 -21.27 5.53
N SER A 240 -3.99 -21.85 6.62
CA SER A 240 -5.14 -21.32 7.38
C SER A 240 -4.88 -19.90 7.90
N ARG A 241 -3.68 -19.60 8.40
CA ARG A 241 -3.31 -18.23 8.82
C ARG A 241 -3.31 -17.24 7.66
N HIS A 242 -2.84 -17.64 6.48
CA HIS A 242 -2.89 -16.82 5.27
C HIS A 242 -4.33 -16.59 4.80
N LEU A 243 -5.17 -17.62 4.84
CA LEU A 243 -6.59 -17.53 4.49
C LEU A 243 -7.34 -16.59 5.44
N VAL A 244 -7.20 -16.79 6.74
CA VAL A 244 -7.84 -15.95 7.78
C VAL A 244 -7.34 -14.51 7.67
N GLY A 245 -6.02 -14.31 7.58
CA GLY A 245 -5.44 -12.99 7.43
C GLY A 245 -5.89 -12.27 6.16
N GLY A 246 -5.95 -12.98 5.04
CA GLY A 246 -6.49 -12.47 3.77
C GLY A 246 -7.96 -12.08 3.88
N THR A 247 -8.79 -12.90 4.54
CA THR A 247 -10.22 -12.64 4.75
C THR A 247 -10.44 -11.36 5.54
N ILE A 248 -9.72 -11.20 6.66
CA ILE A 248 -9.79 -10.01 7.50
C ILE A 248 -9.33 -8.76 6.72
N MET A 249 -8.22 -8.88 5.96
CA MET A 249 -7.70 -7.78 5.15
C MET A 249 -8.69 -7.36 4.05
N GLY A 250 -9.24 -8.32 3.30
CA GLY A 250 -10.20 -8.05 2.23
C GLY A 250 -11.48 -7.39 2.71
N LEU A 251 -12.01 -7.86 3.84
CA LEU A 251 -13.15 -7.24 4.51
C LEU A 251 -12.84 -5.78 4.87
N ALA A 252 -11.72 -5.54 5.55
CA ALA A 252 -11.34 -4.21 5.98
C ALA A 252 -11.11 -3.24 4.80
N THR A 253 -10.52 -3.71 3.69
CA THR A 253 -10.25 -2.83 2.53
C THR A 253 -11.49 -2.33 1.81
N GLN A 254 -12.61 -3.05 1.88
CA GLN A 254 -13.87 -2.57 1.32
C GLN A 254 -14.49 -1.45 2.17
N LEU A 255 -14.14 -1.36 3.45
CA LEU A 255 -14.72 -0.40 4.39
C LEU A 255 -13.84 0.85 4.63
N ILE A 256 -12.55 0.80 4.31
CA ILE A 256 -11.58 1.91 4.47
C ILE A 256 -11.51 2.85 3.25
N PRO A 257 -12.23 2.53 2.17
CA PRO A 257 -11.79 2.66 0.78
C PRO A 257 -10.28 2.52 0.52
N GLY A 258 -9.87 1.34 0.03
CA GLY A 258 -8.53 1.10 -0.48
C GLY A 258 -7.60 0.32 0.45
N GLY A 259 -6.63 -0.37 -0.14
CA GLY A 259 -5.62 -1.14 0.59
C GLY A 259 -4.43 -0.32 1.04
N ASN A 260 -3.55 -0.93 1.85
CA ASN A 260 -2.34 -0.26 2.37
C ASN A 260 -1.45 0.34 1.27
N GLY A 261 -1.49 -0.18 0.05
CA GLY A 261 -0.73 0.34 -1.07
C GLY A 261 -1.24 1.69 -1.53
N VAL A 262 -2.56 1.78 -1.80
CA VAL A 262 -3.26 3.02 -2.17
C VAL A 262 -3.04 4.08 -1.10
N ILE A 263 -3.25 3.72 0.17
CA ILE A 263 -3.17 4.64 1.29
C ILE A 263 -1.78 5.28 1.36
N ILE A 264 -0.70 4.50 1.24
CA ILE A 264 0.66 5.02 1.39
C ILE A 264 1.09 5.90 0.21
N VAL A 265 0.76 5.51 -1.04
CA VAL A 265 1.31 6.17 -2.23
C VAL A 265 0.37 7.20 -2.86
N TYR A 266 -0.89 7.26 -2.43
CA TYR A 266 -1.91 8.13 -3.02
C TYR A 266 -2.76 8.85 -1.97
N GLY A 267 -3.23 8.13 -0.95
CA GLY A 267 -4.04 8.71 0.13
C GLY A 267 -3.28 9.69 1.02
N LEU A 268 -2.13 9.27 1.58
CA LEU A 268 -1.29 10.12 2.44
C LEU A 268 -0.73 11.35 1.70
N PRO A 269 -0.20 11.25 0.46
CA PRO A 269 0.24 12.40 -0.31
C PRO A 269 -0.85 13.43 -0.58
N SER A 270 -2.09 12.97 -0.77
CA SER A 270 -3.26 13.83 -0.98
C SER A 270 -3.86 14.36 0.33
N PHE A 271 -3.28 14.00 1.49
CA PHE A 271 -3.79 14.36 2.82
C PHE A 271 -5.28 13.97 3.00
N ALA A 272 -5.66 12.81 2.45
CA ALA A 272 -7.03 12.32 2.60
C ALA A 272 -7.28 11.91 4.07
N PRO A 273 -8.32 12.47 4.74
CA PRO A 273 -8.54 12.25 6.17
C PRO A 273 -8.68 10.77 6.55
N HIS A 274 -9.51 10.01 5.83
CA HIS A 274 -9.67 8.57 6.04
C HIS A 274 -8.36 7.78 5.90
N ALA A 275 -7.48 8.18 4.97
CA ALA A 275 -6.23 7.49 4.70
C ALA A 275 -5.24 7.67 5.85
N LEU A 276 -5.20 8.87 6.45
CA LEU A 276 -4.42 9.16 7.65
C LEU A 276 -4.90 8.32 8.83
N THR A 277 -6.21 8.33 9.11
CA THR A 277 -6.79 7.59 10.23
C THR A 277 -6.66 6.08 10.07
N ALA A 278 -6.86 5.56 8.86
CA ALA A 278 -6.71 4.14 8.59
C ALA A 278 -5.26 3.68 8.69
N TYR A 279 -4.32 4.45 8.13
CA TYR A 279 -2.89 4.16 8.26
C TYR A 279 -2.47 4.18 9.73
N PHE A 280 -2.94 5.15 10.50
CA PHE A 280 -2.70 5.23 11.94
C PHE A 280 -3.25 3.99 12.67
N GLY A 281 -4.51 3.60 12.44
CA GLY A 281 -5.09 2.38 13.03
C GLY A 281 -4.32 1.11 12.68
N MET A 282 -3.95 0.93 11.41
CA MET A 282 -3.14 -0.20 10.94
C MET A 282 -1.77 -0.26 11.63
N THR A 283 -1.07 0.88 11.71
CA THR A 283 0.27 0.95 12.31
C THR A 283 0.22 0.75 13.82
N LEU A 284 -0.68 1.44 14.52
CA LEU A 284 -0.88 1.33 15.95
C LEU A 284 -1.15 -0.11 16.36
N THR A 285 -2.07 -0.78 15.66
CA THR A 285 -2.42 -2.18 15.95
C THR A 285 -1.23 -3.11 15.80
N LEU A 286 -0.46 -2.98 14.71
CA LEU A 286 0.76 -3.77 14.53
C LEU A 286 1.79 -3.48 15.63
N MET A 287 1.97 -2.23 16.03
CA MET A 287 2.90 -1.87 17.10
C MET A 287 2.49 -2.48 18.44
N LEU A 288 1.20 -2.39 18.80
CA LEU A 288 0.66 -2.97 20.03
C LEU A 288 0.84 -4.49 20.06
N ILE A 289 0.53 -5.19 18.96
CA ILE A 289 0.71 -6.64 18.85
C ILE A 289 2.19 -7.02 19.03
N PHE A 290 3.12 -6.30 18.37
CA PHE A 290 4.54 -6.60 18.51
C PHE A 290 5.09 -6.23 19.89
N ALA A 291 4.56 -5.19 20.54
CA ALA A 291 4.94 -4.83 21.90
C ALA A 291 4.50 -5.92 22.89
N ALA A 292 3.24 -6.37 22.81
CA ALA A 292 2.69 -7.42 23.66
C ALA A 292 3.42 -8.77 23.47
N THR A 293 3.66 -9.17 22.23
CA THR A 293 4.35 -10.44 21.93
C THR A 293 5.83 -10.43 22.31
N ASN A 294 6.48 -9.26 22.29
CA ASN A 294 7.87 -9.13 22.75
C ASN A 294 7.97 -9.10 24.29
N TYR A 295 6.99 -8.49 24.97
CA TYR A 295 6.90 -8.50 26.43
C TYR A 295 6.73 -9.94 26.96
N SER A 296 5.83 -10.73 26.36
CA SER A 296 5.60 -12.13 26.72
C SER A 296 6.81 -13.07 26.51
N ARG A 297 7.81 -12.67 25.72
CA ARG A 297 9.05 -13.45 25.55
C ARG A 297 10.15 -13.09 26.56
N ARG A 298 9.97 -12.02 27.31
CA ARG A 298 10.93 -11.51 28.30
C ARG A 298 10.49 -11.80 29.74
N ALA A 299 9.20 -11.98 29.98
CA ALA A 299 8.63 -12.51 31.22
C ALA A 299 8.75 -14.04 31.24
#